data_AF-A0A2A5GFX9-F1
#
_entry.id   AF-A0A2A5GFX9-F1
#
_cell.length_a   1.000
_cell.length_b   1.000
_cell.length_c   1.000
_cell.angle_alpha   90.00
_cell.angle_beta   90.00
_cell.angle_gamma   90.00
#
_symmetry.space_group_name_H-M   'P 1'
#
loop_
_entity.id
_entity.type
_entity.pdbx_description
1 polymer ?
#
loop_
_entity_poly.entity_id
_entity_poly.type
_entity_poly.pdbx_seq_one_letter_code
_entity_poly.pdbx_strand_id
1 'polypeptide(L)'
;MSILQYLATVKQTRLMTETLMFWYLCRDLRKNKKPSKTLETEISFYLGRTKTQKLQQRLLSLNDENNANLEKGLYPLPWFDSLVKGSYLNLILRRINIQDIRLLDLNIEKYTPAYLSNVQAVKIYYCFYGRNAWHSTWTQKYSQDCMHVTLSAAKQYAEKQRKQGSVFYIKELPALQIESTDGHTILVVQINSSTPLAEYSSQAFHSAQALPSLLISSVGEYGDNCLAVGASLVKALYSFSSTSKFWKSPPPSENSIIILAVGDRHKALALNAAIELKAWKGHSFGKEKHLGWIHKDNNIDKKFIMELCDQSKSKSKLSPLSIF
;
A
#
# COMPACT_ATOMS: atom_id res chain seq x y z
N MET A 1 3.32 15.36 18.21
CA MET A 1 2.73 15.32 16.85
C MET A 1 3.41 16.38 16.01
N SER A 2 4.14 15.99 14.95
CA SER A 2 4.83 16.96 14.09
C SER A 2 3.82 17.72 13.22
N ILE A 3 4.16 18.94 12.78
CA ILE A 3 3.30 19.75 11.88
C ILE A 3 2.90 18.94 10.63
N LEU A 4 3.77 18.06 10.14
CA LEU A 4 3.48 17.17 9.01
C LEU A 4 2.48 16.05 9.36
N GLN A 5 2.53 15.51 10.59
CA GLN A 5 1.54 14.55 11.09
C GLN A 5 0.16 15.21 11.27
N TYR A 6 0.13 16.43 11.82
CA TYR A 6 -1.09 17.23 11.92
C TYR A 6 -1.69 17.54 10.53
N LEU A 7 -0.85 17.95 9.58
CA LEU A 7 -1.28 18.23 8.20
C LEU A 7 -1.77 16.97 7.46
N ALA A 8 -1.21 15.79 7.74
CA ALA A 8 -1.66 14.53 7.16
C ALA A 8 -3.04 14.12 7.72
N THR A 9 -3.22 14.19 9.04
CA THR A 9 -4.52 13.92 9.68
C THR A 9 -5.58 14.92 9.23
N VAL A 10 -5.26 16.22 9.19
CA VAL A 10 -6.18 17.27 8.68
C VAL A 10 -6.55 17.03 7.22
N LYS A 11 -5.62 16.57 6.38
CA LYS A 11 -5.90 16.22 4.98
C LYS A 11 -6.79 14.99 4.84
N GLN A 12 -6.59 13.96 5.67
CA GLN A 12 -7.41 12.74 5.64
C GLN A 12 -8.83 13.00 6.15
N THR A 13 -8.98 13.76 7.24
CA THR A 13 -10.28 14.21 7.75
C THR A 13 -11.00 15.07 6.71
N ARG A 14 -10.29 16.00 6.05
CA ARG A 14 -10.85 16.82 4.98
C ARG A 14 -11.35 15.97 3.81
N LEU A 15 -10.62 14.93 3.40
CA LEU A 15 -11.02 14.03 2.31
C LEU A 15 -12.29 13.23 2.65
N MET A 16 -12.38 12.70 3.88
CA MET A 16 -13.60 12.04 4.34
C MET A 16 -14.77 13.02 4.37
N THR A 17 -14.59 14.23 4.88
CA THR A 17 -15.62 15.27 4.88
C THR A 17 -16.06 15.64 3.46
N GLU A 18 -15.14 15.84 2.52
CA GLU A 18 -15.46 16.16 1.12
C GLU A 18 -16.22 15.03 0.42
N THR A 19 -15.88 13.76 0.69
CA THR A 19 -16.57 12.58 0.15
C THR A 19 -17.98 12.43 0.73
N LEU A 20 -18.13 12.61 2.05
CA LEU A 20 -19.42 12.55 2.74
C LEU A 20 -20.34 13.67 2.24
N MET A 21 -19.81 14.89 2.11
CA MET A 21 -20.53 16.07 1.64
C MET A 21 -21.00 15.93 0.19
N PHE A 22 -20.16 15.34 -0.67
CA PHE A 22 -20.56 15.00 -2.05
C PHE A 22 -21.72 14.00 -2.06
N TRP A 23 -21.67 12.98 -1.20
CA TRP A 23 -22.76 12.01 -1.07
C TRP A 23 -24.07 12.66 -0.59
N TYR A 24 -24.00 13.53 0.42
CA TYR A 24 -25.17 14.28 0.90
C TYR A 24 -25.74 15.22 -0.17
N LEU A 25 -24.89 15.89 -0.95
CA LEU A 25 -25.33 16.73 -2.08
C LEU A 25 -26.06 15.92 -3.15
N CYS A 26 -25.49 14.79 -3.57
CA CYS A 26 -26.13 13.89 -4.52
C CYS A 26 -27.43 13.31 -3.98
N ARG A 27 -27.56 13.12 -2.66
CA ARG A 27 -28.81 12.66 -2.02
C ARG A 27 -29.88 13.75 -1.96
N ASP A 28 -29.50 14.99 -1.67
CA ASP A 28 -30.44 16.11 -1.55
C ASP A 28 -30.93 16.59 -2.92
N LEU A 29 -30.03 16.65 -3.91
CA LEU A 29 -30.39 16.91 -5.32
C LEU A 29 -31.36 15.86 -5.87
N ARG A 30 -31.21 14.58 -5.47
CA ARG A 30 -32.14 13.49 -5.78
C ARG A 30 -33.56 13.74 -5.26
N LYS A 31 -33.70 14.37 -4.08
CA LYS A 31 -35.01 14.60 -3.46
C LYS A 31 -35.67 15.89 -3.91
N ASN A 32 -34.90 16.95 -4.12
CA ASN A 32 -35.46 18.31 -4.15
C ASN A 32 -35.22 19.08 -5.46
N LYS A 33 -34.62 18.47 -6.51
CA LYS A 33 -34.17 19.09 -7.79
C LYS A 33 -33.22 20.30 -7.65
N LYS A 34 -33.17 20.92 -6.47
CA LYS A 34 -32.22 21.93 -6.01
C LYS A 34 -31.78 21.52 -4.59
N PRO A 35 -30.50 21.71 -4.24
CA PRO A 35 -30.06 21.43 -2.89
C PRO A 35 -30.70 22.44 -1.94
N SER A 36 -30.94 22.03 -0.69
CA SER A 36 -31.37 22.97 0.34
C SER A 36 -30.34 24.09 0.51
N LYS A 37 -30.80 25.33 0.77
CA LYS A 37 -29.90 26.48 0.98
C LYS A 37 -28.89 26.22 2.11
N THR A 38 -29.29 25.46 3.13
CA THR A 38 -28.42 25.06 4.25
C THR A 38 -27.25 24.18 3.78
N LEU A 39 -27.53 23.13 3.01
CA LEU A 39 -26.51 22.23 2.47
C LEU A 39 -25.60 22.93 1.45
N GLU A 40 -26.18 23.81 0.62
CA GLU A 40 -25.41 24.62 -0.34
C GLU A 40 -24.45 25.59 0.35
N THR A 41 -24.86 26.17 1.49
CA THR A 41 -24.01 27.05 2.31
C THR A 41 -22.88 26.27 2.97
N GLU A 42 -23.17 25.09 3.52
CA GLU A 42 -22.14 24.21 4.10
C GLU A 42 -21.13 23.76 3.04
N ILE A 43 -21.58 23.27 1.89
CA ILE A 43 -20.67 22.82 0.82
C ILE A 43 -19.84 23.97 0.28
N SER A 44 -20.42 25.15 0.13
CA SER A 44 -19.70 26.35 -0.26
C SER A 44 -18.66 26.79 0.77
N PHE A 45 -18.91 26.56 2.06
CA PHE A 45 -17.96 26.83 3.14
C PHE A 45 -16.73 25.91 3.07
N TYR A 46 -16.93 24.61 2.80
CA TYR A 46 -15.84 23.62 2.77
C TYR A 46 -15.08 23.55 1.43
N LEU A 47 -15.77 23.64 0.30
CA LEU A 47 -15.18 23.53 -1.05
C LEU A 47 -14.87 24.89 -1.68
N GLY A 48 -15.43 25.97 -1.17
CA GLY A 48 -15.45 27.28 -1.81
C GLY A 48 -16.58 27.41 -2.85
N ARG A 49 -17.16 28.61 -2.97
CA ARG A 49 -18.32 28.89 -3.84
C ARG A 49 -18.09 28.50 -5.31
N THR A 50 -16.91 28.81 -5.87
CA THR A 50 -16.61 28.54 -7.28
C THR A 50 -16.53 27.05 -7.61
N LYS A 51 -16.01 26.22 -6.70
CA LYS A 51 -15.97 24.76 -6.90
C LYS A 51 -17.36 24.15 -6.74
N THR A 52 -18.14 24.64 -5.79
CA THR A 52 -19.52 24.22 -5.55
C THR A 52 -20.40 24.49 -6.78
N GLN A 53 -20.30 25.69 -7.37
CA GLN A 53 -21.04 26.05 -8.59
C GLN A 53 -20.63 25.19 -9.79
N LYS A 54 -19.34 24.93 -9.99
CA LYS A 54 -18.86 24.03 -11.07
C LYS A 54 -19.36 22.59 -10.89
N LEU A 55 -19.40 22.11 -9.65
CA LEU A 55 -19.90 20.78 -9.32
C LEU A 55 -21.41 20.67 -9.57
N GLN A 56 -22.19 21.66 -9.14
CA GLN A 56 -23.63 21.75 -9.39
C GLN A 56 -23.95 21.81 -10.89
N GLN A 57 -23.29 22.70 -11.65
CA GLN A 57 -23.49 22.80 -13.10
C GLN A 57 -23.19 21.48 -13.81
N ARG A 58 -22.17 20.75 -13.37
CA ARG A 58 -21.77 19.49 -13.98
C ARG A 58 -22.68 18.32 -13.60
N LEU A 59 -23.26 18.34 -12.39
CA LEU A 59 -24.28 17.38 -11.98
C LEU A 59 -25.60 17.61 -12.72
N LEU A 60 -25.96 18.89 -12.96
CA LEU A 60 -27.15 19.27 -13.73
C LEU A 60 -27.00 18.99 -15.24
N SER A 61 -25.77 18.89 -15.76
CA SER A 61 -25.49 18.59 -17.17
C SER A 61 -25.37 17.09 -17.50
N LEU A 62 -25.64 16.20 -16.54
CA LEU A 62 -25.63 14.76 -16.79
C LEU A 62 -26.96 14.33 -17.44
N ASN A 63 -26.88 13.75 -18.65
CA ASN A 63 -28.02 13.20 -19.39
C ASN A 63 -28.73 12.06 -18.65
N ASP A 64 -29.98 11.78 -19.02
CA ASP A 64 -30.87 10.77 -18.40
C ASP A 64 -30.27 9.36 -18.31
N GLU A 65 -29.39 8.99 -19.24
CA GLU A 65 -28.67 7.70 -19.22
C GLU A 65 -27.70 7.57 -18.03
N ASN A 66 -27.08 8.68 -17.61
CA ASN A 66 -26.26 8.71 -16.39
C ASN A 66 -27.12 8.68 -15.13
N ASN A 67 -28.32 9.29 -15.18
CA ASN A 67 -29.30 9.22 -14.10
C ASN A 67 -29.82 7.78 -13.90
N ALA A 68 -30.01 7.01 -14.98
CA ALA A 68 -30.41 5.59 -14.91
C ALA A 68 -29.31 4.69 -14.29
N ASN A 69 -28.03 4.96 -14.56
CA ASN A 69 -26.91 4.27 -13.91
C ASN A 69 -26.76 4.66 -12.42
N LEU A 70 -27.07 5.92 -12.09
CA LEU A 70 -27.18 6.43 -10.73
C LEU A 70 -28.35 5.78 -9.96
N GLU A 71 -29.48 5.53 -10.60
CA GLU A 71 -30.65 4.85 -10.03
C GLU A 71 -30.38 3.37 -9.70
N LYS A 72 -29.54 2.70 -10.49
CA LYS A 72 -29.16 1.29 -10.31
C LYS A 72 -28.06 1.05 -9.25
N GLY A 73 -27.57 2.11 -8.60
CA GLY A 73 -26.51 1.99 -7.58
C GLY A 73 -25.14 1.55 -8.14
N LEU A 74 -24.95 1.64 -9.47
CA LEU A 74 -23.71 1.29 -10.14
C LEU A 74 -22.70 2.44 -9.98
N TYR A 75 -21.93 2.40 -8.88
CA TYR A 75 -20.75 3.24 -8.68
C TYR A 75 -19.46 2.45 -8.98
N PRO A 76 -18.39 3.12 -9.48
CA PRO A 76 -18.26 4.56 -9.68
C PRO A 76 -18.44 5.05 -11.13
N LEU A 77 -18.93 6.29 -11.30
CA LEU A 77 -19.01 6.97 -12.60
C LEU A 77 -17.60 7.28 -13.16
N PRO A 78 -17.32 7.07 -14.46
CA PRO A 78 -15.98 7.19 -15.06
C PRO A 78 -15.26 8.55 -14.87
N TRP A 79 -16.02 9.63 -14.69
CA TRP A 79 -15.46 10.98 -14.52
C TRP A 79 -15.12 11.32 -13.06
N PHE A 80 -15.70 10.64 -12.08
CA PHE A 80 -15.32 10.79 -10.67
C PHE A 80 -13.89 10.28 -10.46
N ASP A 81 -13.58 9.18 -11.14
CA ASP A 81 -12.23 8.67 -11.28
C ASP A 81 -11.27 9.70 -11.85
N SER A 82 -11.65 10.46 -12.88
CA SER A 82 -10.79 11.53 -13.44
C SER A 82 -10.50 12.67 -12.44
N LEU A 83 -11.49 13.05 -11.62
CA LEU A 83 -11.38 14.14 -10.65
C LEU A 83 -10.56 13.75 -9.41
N VAL A 84 -10.71 12.50 -8.96
CA VAL A 84 -9.94 11.91 -7.86
C VAL A 84 -8.53 11.51 -8.33
N LYS A 85 -8.39 10.87 -9.49
CA LYS A 85 -7.10 10.48 -10.10
C LYS A 85 -6.25 11.70 -10.45
N GLY A 86 -6.85 12.79 -10.94
CA GLY A 86 -6.11 14.00 -11.32
C GLY A 86 -5.35 14.68 -10.17
N SER A 87 -5.85 14.56 -8.94
CA SER A 87 -5.27 15.22 -7.75
C SER A 87 -4.43 14.29 -6.87
N TYR A 88 -4.65 12.97 -6.93
CA TYR A 88 -3.97 11.98 -6.08
C TYR A 88 -2.94 11.10 -6.82
N LEU A 89 -3.06 10.82 -8.13
CA LEU A 89 -2.02 10.08 -8.87
C LEU A 89 -0.74 10.90 -9.08
N ASN A 90 -0.86 12.23 -9.16
CA ASN A 90 0.28 13.10 -9.46
C ASN A 90 1.20 13.38 -8.25
N LEU A 91 0.86 12.93 -7.04
CA LEU A 91 1.68 13.19 -5.85
C LEU A 91 2.61 12.05 -5.42
N ILE A 92 2.56 10.87 -6.07
CA ILE A 92 3.48 9.73 -5.78
C ILE A 92 4.13 9.15 -7.05
N LEU A 93 3.82 9.65 -8.25
CA LEU A 93 4.34 9.08 -9.49
C LEU A 93 5.09 10.11 -10.32
N ARG A 94 6.40 10.23 -10.11
CA ARG A 94 7.31 10.75 -11.14
C ARG A 94 8.42 9.75 -11.43
N ARG A 95 8.42 9.31 -12.69
CA ARG A 95 9.37 8.42 -13.37
C ARG A 95 10.84 8.74 -13.04
N ILE A 96 11.55 7.74 -12.51
CA ILE A 96 12.91 7.39 -12.93
C ILE A 96 12.97 5.87 -13.05
N ASN A 97 13.54 5.39 -14.15
CA ASN A 97 13.62 3.98 -14.51
C ASN A 97 14.70 3.28 -13.66
N ILE A 98 14.28 2.49 -12.68
CA ILE A 98 15.07 1.39 -12.11
C ILE A 98 14.25 0.12 -12.37
N GLN A 99 14.86 -0.87 -13.00
CA GLN A 99 14.14 -1.90 -13.76
C GLN A 99 13.57 -3.05 -12.91
N ASP A 100 13.82 -3.07 -11.59
CA ASP A 100 13.75 -4.34 -10.85
C ASP A 100 12.59 -4.41 -9.85
N ILE A 101 12.24 -3.29 -9.21
CA ILE A 101 11.19 -3.19 -8.18
C ILE A 101 10.42 -1.89 -8.38
N ARG A 102 9.09 -1.97 -8.46
CA ARG A 102 8.21 -0.78 -8.53
C ARG A 102 7.20 -0.80 -7.39
N LEU A 103 6.93 0.37 -6.82
CA LEU A 103 5.74 0.53 -5.96
C LEU A 103 4.50 0.16 -6.79
N LEU A 104 3.67 -0.71 -6.24
CA LEU A 104 2.52 -1.23 -6.94
C LEU A 104 1.40 -0.21 -6.83
N ASP A 105 1.10 0.48 -7.93
CA ASP A 105 -0.21 1.12 -8.09
C ASP A 105 -1.23 -0.01 -8.11
N LEU A 106 -2.04 -0.12 -7.05
CA LEU A 106 -3.12 -1.11 -6.92
C LEU A 106 -4.25 -0.80 -7.92
N ASN A 107 -3.95 -0.67 -9.21
CA ASN A 107 -4.95 -0.73 -10.27
C ASN A 107 -5.36 -2.20 -10.46
N ILE A 108 -6.29 -2.62 -9.61
CA ILE A 108 -6.75 -4.00 -9.41
C ILE A 108 -7.26 -4.66 -10.68
N GLU A 109 -7.78 -3.86 -11.62
CA GLU A 109 -8.27 -4.36 -12.91
C GLU A 109 -7.18 -5.10 -13.69
N LYS A 110 -5.91 -4.72 -13.51
CA LYS A 110 -4.78 -5.40 -14.17
C LYS A 110 -4.57 -6.83 -13.67
N TYR A 111 -4.99 -7.13 -12.44
CA TYR A 111 -4.67 -8.37 -11.74
C TYR A 111 -5.89 -9.29 -11.57
N THR A 112 -6.97 -9.02 -12.30
CA THR A 112 -8.20 -9.83 -12.20
C THR A 112 -8.38 -10.62 -13.49
N PRO A 113 -8.54 -11.96 -13.46
CA PRO A 113 -8.71 -12.83 -12.29
C PRO A 113 -7.42 -13.60 -11.91
N ALA A 114 -6.38 -12.93 -11.40
CA ALA A 114 -5.15 -13.62 -10.98
C ALA A 114 -5.31 -14.31 -9.63
N TYR A 115 -4.74 -15.50 -9.50
CA TYR A 115 -4.74 -16.31 -8.27
C TYR A 115 -3.32 -16.53 -7.76
N LEU A 116 -3.18 -16.81 -6.47
CA LEU A 116 -1.91 -17.17 -5.84
C LEU A 116 -1.44 -18.53 -6.37
N SER A 117 -0.26 -18.58 -6.97
CA SER A 117 0.40 -19.82 -7.38
C SER A 117 1.40 -20.30 -6.32
N ASN A 118 2.06 -19.37 -5.64
CA ASN A 118 3.08 -19.67 -4.64
C ASN A 118 3.24 -18.52 -3.65
N VAL A 119 3.63 -18.85 -2.41
CA VAL A 119 3.94 -17.89 -1.36
C VAL A 119 5.23 -18.34 -0.68
N GLN A 120 6.21 -17.44 -0.60
CA GLN A 120 7.55 -17.75 -0.12
C GLN A 120 8.11 -16.64 0.78
N ALA A 121 8.79 -17.01 1.86
CA ALA A 121 9.62 -16.07 2.62
C ALA A 121 10.92 -15.76 1.85
N VAL A 122 11.22 -14.48 1.64
CA VAL A 122 12.43 -14.02 0.96
C VAL A 122 13.10 -12.89 1.74
N LYS A 123 14.33 -12.53 1.36
CA LYS A 123 14.97 -11.30 1.84
C LYS A 123 15.16 -10.28 0.72
N ILE A 124 15.04 -9.01 1.10
CA ILE A 124 15.33 -7.85 0.25
C ILE A 124 16.26 -6.87 0.96
N TYR A 125 16.77 -5.90 0.22
CA TYR A 125 17.68 -4.87 0.71
C TYR A 125 16.97 -3.51 0.71
N TYR A 126 16.84 -2.93 1.90
CA TYR A 126 16.27 -1.61 2.13
C TYR A 126 17.39 -0.59 2.36
N CYS A 127 17.50 0.37 1.45
CA CYS A 127 18.48 1.45 1.50
C CYS A 127 17.84 2.75 1.99
N PHE A 128 18.25 3.23 3.16
CA PHE A 128 17.81 4.52 3.68
C PHE A 128 19.02 5.38 4.05
N TYR A 129 18.80 6.67 4.27
CA TYR A 129 19.87 7.55 4.73
C TYR A 129 19.38 8.42 5.85
N GLY A 130 20.31 8.94 6.63
CA GLY A 130 19.99 9.96 7.61
C GLY A 130 21.06 11.02 7.69
N ARG A 131 20.73 12.04 8.48
CA ARG A 131 21.61 13.15 8.81
C ARG A 131 21.42 13.46 10.29
N ASN A 132 22.49 13.90 10.93
CA ASN A 132 22.36 14.57 12.22
C ASN A 132 21.68 15.92 11.97
N ALA A 133 20.57 16.17 12.65
CA ALA A 133 20.00 17.49 12.75
C ALA A 133 20.73 18.31 13.82
N TRP A 134 20.41 19.61 13.91
CA TRP A 134 20.84 20.48 15.02
C TRP A 134 20.40 19.83 16.36
N HIS A 135 21.32 19.75 17.34
CA HIS A 135 21.19 19.01 18.62
C HIS A 135 21.28 17.46 18.58
N SER A 136 22.03 16.87 17.65
CA SER A 136 22.33 15.42 17.64
C SER A 136 21.11 14.49 17.40
N THR A 137 19.96 15.04 17.03
CA THR A 137 18.79 14.24 16.65
C THR A 137 19.02 13.58 15.30
N TRP A 138 19.04 12.25 15.28
CA TRP A 138 19.14 11.47 14.04
C TRP A 138 17.78 11.46 13.32
N THR A 139 17.74 11.91 12.07
CA THR A 139 16.52 11.79 11.23
C THR A 139 16.76 10.78 10.11
N GLN A 140 16.01 9.69 10.14
CA GLN A 140 15.95 8.72 9.05
C GLN A 140 15.05 9.23 7.93
N LYS A 141 15.54 9.12 6.69
CA LYS A 141 14.79 9.41 5.47
C LYS A 141 14.89 8.22 4.53
N TYR A 142 13.79 7.93 3.85
CA TYR A 142 13.74 7.00 2.74
C TYR A 142 13.07 7.69 1.57
N SER A 143 13.41 7.22 0.37
CA SER A 143 12.93 7.76 -0.90
C SER A 143 12.28 6.65 -1.71
N GLN A 144 11.60 7.05 -2.78
CA GLN A 144 11.19 6.12 -3.81
C GLN A 144 12.40 5.29 -4.31
N ASP A 145 12.14 4.04 -4.67
CA ASP A 145 13.14 3.07 -5.16
C ASP A 145 14.23 2.68 -4.15
N CYS A 146 13.96 2.83 -2.85
CA CYS A 146 14.88 2.41 -1.78
C CYS A 146 14.95 0.89 -1.53
N MET A 147 14.15 0.09 -2.25
CA MET A 147 14.04 -1.35 -2.06
C MET A 147 14.68 -2.08 -3.25
N HIS A 148 15.52 -3.07 -2.95
CA HIS A 148 16.27 -3.80 -3.97
C HIS A 148 16.33 -5.29 -3.68
N VAL A 149 16.39 -6.11 -4.73
CA VAL A 149 16.51 -7.57 -4.63
C VAL A 149 17.95 -8.01 -4.31
N THR A 150 18.94 -7.19 -4.68
CA THR A 150 20.37 -7.53 -4.49
C THR A 150 21.12 -6.44 -3.72
N LEU A 151 22.15 -6.86 -2.97
CA LEU A 151 23.02 -5.94 -2.25
C LEU A 151 23.76 -4.99 -3.21
N SER A 152 24.17 -5.49 -4.38
CA SER A 152 24.86 -4.69 -5.39
C SER A 152 23.99 -3.53 -5.87
N ALA A 153 22.74 -3.80 -6.21
CA ALA A 153 21.78 -2.76 -6.62
C ALA A 153 21.54 -1.73 -5.50
N ALA A 154 21.41 -2.18 -4.24
CA ALA A 154 21.26 -1.28 -3.10
C ALA A 154 22.48 -0.37 -2.89
N LYS A 155 23.70 -0.90 -3.06
CA LYS A 155 24.94 -0.11 -2.99
C LYS A 155 25.04 0.91 -4.13
N GLN A 156 24.70 0.50 -5.35
CA GLN A 156 24.67 1.41 -6.51
C GLN A 156 23.64 2.52 -6.32
N TYR A 157 22.46 2.21 -5.77
CA TYR A 157 21.45 3.20 -5.44
C TYR A 157 21.97 4.20 -4.41
N ALA A 158 22.58 3.72 -3.31
CA ALA A 158 23.17 4.59 -2.30
C ALA A 158 24.23 5.55 -2.88
N GLU A 159 25.09 5.04 -3.77
CA GLU A 159 26.11 5.86 -4.45
C GLU A 159 25.46 6.92 -5.34
N LYS A 160 24.45 6.55 -6.13
CA LYS A 160 23.71 7.48 -7.00
C LYS A 160 22.98 8.58 -6.23
N GLN A 161 22.45 8.24 -5.05
CA GLN A 161 21.73 9.20 -4.20
C GLN A 161 22.67 10.02 -3.29
N ARG A 162 23.98 9.76 -3.33
CA ARG A 162 24.95 10.37 -2.40
C ARG A 162 24.98 11.88 -2.53
N LYS A 163 24.84 12.56 -1.39
CA LYS A 163 24.98 14.01 -1.24
C LYS A 163 25.88 14.35 -0.05
N GLN A 164 26.45 15.53 -0.04
CA GLN A 164 27.32 15.96 1.06
C GLN A 164 26.61 15.85 2.43
N GLY A 165 27.27 15.19 3.38
CA GLY A 165 26.76 15.01 4.74
C GLY A 165 25.60 14.01 4.88
N SER A 166 25.34 13.18 3.86
CA SER A 166 24.43 12.04 3.98
C SER A 166 25.19 10.79 4.43
N VAL A 167 24.57 9.98 5.29
CA VAL A 167 25.08 8.66 5.70
C VAL A 167 24.03 7.63 5.35
N PHE A 168 24.39 6.70 4.48
CA PHE A 168 23.51 5.63 4.00
C PHE A 168 23.59 4.40 4.89
N TYR A 169 22.50 3.66 4.92
CA TYR A 169 22.37 2.37 5.58
C TYR A 169 21.66 1.43 4.62
N ILE A 170 22.10 0.18 4.60
CA ILE A 170 21.41 -0.90 3.91
C ILE A 170 21.04 -1.93 4.97
N LYS A 171 19.78 -2.34 5.04
CA LYS A 171 19.31 -3.43 5.90
C LYS A 171 18.72 -4.54 5.05
N GLU A 172 19.03 -5.78 5.38
CA GLU A 172 18.25 -6.90 4.90
C GLU A 172 16.91 -6.93 5.66
N LEU A 173 15.81 -6.99 4.92
CA LEU A 173 14.46 -7.12 5.46
C LEU A 173 13.86 -8.46 5.03
N PRO A 174 13.14 -9.16 5.91
CA PRO A 174 12.33 -10.28 5.50
C PRO A 174 11.08 -9.75 4.77
N ALA A 175 10.68 -10.43 3.71
CA ALA A 175 9.51 -10.08 2.93
C ALA A 175 8.74 -11.35 2.54
N LEU A 176 7.44 -11.20 2.31
CA LEU A 176 6.60 -12.24 1.76
C LEU A 176 6.55 -12.07 0.24
N GLN A 177 7.06 -13.04 -0.50
CA GLN A 177 6.90 -13.14 -1.94
C GLN A 177 5.61 -13.87 -2.26
N ILE A 178 4.77 -13.26 -3.08
CA ILE A 178 3.54 -13.82 -3.60
C ILE A 178 3.69 -13.89 -5.11
N GLU A 179 3.59 -15.09 -5.65
CA GLU A 179 3.56 -15.33 -7.08
C GLU A 179 2.13 -15.63 -7.50
N SER A 180 1.77 -15.15 -8.69
CA SER A 180 0.46 -15.38 -9.26
C SER A 180 0.50 -16.28 -10.48
N THR A 181 -0.67 -16.83 -10.83
CA THR A 181 -0.86 -17.73 -11.97
C THR A 181 -0.58 -17.09 -13.32
N ASP A 182 -0.66 -15.75 -13.41
CA ASP A 182 -0.32 -14.95 -14.59
C ASP A 182 1.17 -14.55 -14.66
N GLY A 183 1.99 -15.04 -13.72
CA GLY A 183 3.44 -14.83 -13.70
C GLY A 183 3.91 -13.58 -12.97
N HIS A 184 3.02 -12.80 -12.36
CA HIS A 184 3.45 -11.66 -11.55
C HIS A 184 4.08 -12.09 -10.22
N THR A 185 5.15 -11.39 -9.84
CA THR A 185 5.80 -11.56 -8.54
C THR A 185 5.65 -10.29 -7.72
N ILE A 186 5.09 -10.42 -6.54
CA ILE A 186 4.79 -9.31 -5.64
C ILE A 186 5.47 -9.56 -4.29
N LEU A 187 6.09 -8.52 -3.74
CA LEU A 187 6.69 -8.55 -2.41
C LEU A 187 5.88 -7.69 -1.45
N VAL A 188 5.59 -8.24 -0.28
CA VAL A 188 5.00 -7.52 0.85
C VAL A 188 6.05 -7.43 1.95
N VAL A 189 6.39 -6.20 2.33
CA VAL A 189 7.37 -5.92 3.39
C VAL A 189 6.81 -4.91 4.38
N GLN A 190 7.14 -5.06 5.65
CA GLN A 190 6.87 -4.05 6.67
C GLN A 190 8.18 -3.40 7.13
N ILE A 191 8.24 -2.07 7.09
CA ILE A 191 9.38 -1.29 7.60
C ILE A 191 9.06 -0.68 8.96
N ASN A 192 10.12 -0.25 9.64
CA ASN A 192 10.10 0.35 10.99
C ASN A 192 9.60 -0.57 12.12
N SER A 193 9.45 -1.87 11.83
CA SER A 193 9.17 -2.90 12.83
C SER A 193 10.39 -3.82 13.01
N SER A 194 10.69 -4.22 14.24
CA SER A 194 11.65 -5.30 14.55
C SER A 194 11.03 -6.68 14.36
N THR A 195 9.70 -6.80 14.29
CA THR A 195 8.97 -8.06 14.09
C THR A 195 7.95 -7.89 12.94
N PRO A 196 8.41 -7.86 11.67
CA PRO A 196 7.54 -7.65 10.50
C PRO A 196 6.40 -8.66 10.42
N LEU A 197 5.18 -8.15 10.19
CA LEU A 197 3.93 -8.89 10.05
C LEU A 197 3.52 -9.76 11.26
N ALA A 198 4.08 -9.52 12.45
CA ALA A 198 3.75 -10.31 13.66
C ALA A 198 2.25 -10.29 14.03
N GLU A 199 1.60 -9.16 13.79
CA GLU A 199 0.17 -8.95 14.07
C GLU A 199 -0.73 -9.34 12.90
N TYR A 200 -0.17 -9.76 11.76
CA TYR A 200 -0.94 -10.20 10.61
C TYR A 200 -1.24 -11.70 10.73
N SER A 201 -2.42 -12.09 10.29
CA SER A 201 -2.86 -13.48 10.18
C SER A 201 -3.38 -13.74 8.77
N SER A 202 -3.05 -14.92 8.22
CA SER A 202 -3.64 -15.39 6.97
C SER A 202 -5.13 -15.72 7.09
N GLN A 203 -5.60 -15.93 8.32
CA GLN A 203 -7.00 -16.16 8.68
C GLN A 203 -7.64 -14.89 9.21
N ALA A 204 -8.87 -14.61 8.78
CA ALA A 204 -9.62 -13.45 9.23
C ALA A 204 -10.00 -13.60 10.71
N PHE A 205 -9.84 -12.54 11.50
CA PHE A 205 -10.40 -12.53 12.84
C PHE A 205 -11.92 -12.37 12.74
N HIS A 206 -12.69 -13.33 13.28
CA HIS A 206 -14.17 -13.33 13.30
C HIS A 206 -14.79 -12.20 14.17
N SER A 207 -13.98 -11.25 14.65
CA SER A 207 -14.39 -10.16 15.53
C SER A 207 -15.22 -9.11 14.76
N ALA A 208 -16.51 -9.39 14.61
CA ALA A 208 -17.71 -8.55 14.76
C ALA A 208 -17.61 -7.01 14.79
N GLN A 209 -16.82 -6.37 13.94
CA GLN A 209 -17.10 -4.99 13.53
C GLN A 209 -17.19 -4.96 12.00
N ALA A 210 -18.43 -5.06 11.54
CA ALA A 210 -18.79 -5.02 10.14
C ALA A 210 -18.21 -3.76 9.48
N LEU A 211 -17.21 -3.94 8.61
CA LEU A 211 -16.97 -3.00 7.54
C LEU A 211 -18.30 -2.81 6.76
N PRO A 212 -18.61 -1.61 6.26
CA PRO A 212 -19.78 -1.39 5.42
C PRO A 212 -19.79 -2.41 4.29
N SER A 213 -20.87 -3.18 4.23
CA SER A 213 -21.09 -4.38 3.42
C SER A 213 -20.88 -4.21 1.91
N LEU A 214 -20.70 -3.00 1.40
CA LEU A 214 -20.67 -2.69 -0.04
C LEU A 214 -19.42 -3.16 -0.79
N LEU A 215 -18.30 -3.49 -0.13
CA LEU A 215 -17.12 -4.10 -0.78
C LEU A 215 -17.04 -5.62 -0.59
N ILE A 216 -17.91 -6.20 0.23
CA ILE A 216 -17.85 -7.61 0.63
C ILE A 216 -18.82 -8.46 -0.21
N SER A 217 -19.89 -7.87 -0.76
CA SER A 217 -20.96 -8.60 -1.43
C SER A 217 -20.59 -9.20 -2.80
N SER A 218 -19.56 -8.71 -3.48
CA SER A 218 -19.23 -9.16 -4.86
C SER A 218 -18.05 -10.11 -4.94
N VAL A 219 -17.32 -10.33 -3.83
CA VAL A 219 -16.18 -11.23 -3.81
C VAL A 219 -16.43 -12.24 -2.71
N GLY A 220 -17.05 -13.37 -3.09
CA GLY A 220 -17.63 -14.40 -2.24
C GLY A 220 -16.84 -14.76 -0.99
N GLU A 221 -17.54 -15.33 0.00
CA GLU A 221 -17.06 -15.77 1.31
C GLU A 221 -15.54 -15.94 1.33
N TYR A 222 -14.88 -15.10 2.14
CA TYR A 222 -13.45 -15.25 2.38
C TYR A 222 -13.23 -16.69 2.85
N GLY A 223 -12.72 -17.55 1.98
CA GLY A 223 -12.17 -18.82 2.41
C GLY A 223 -11.22 -18.56 3.57
N ASP A 224 -11.17 -19.48 4.52
CA ASP A 224 -10.57 -19.26 5.84
C ASP A 224 -9.11 -18.75 5.80
N ASN A 225 -8.43 -18.86 4.66
CA ASN A 225 -7.05 -18.40 4.44
C ASN A 225 -6.92 -17.57 3.14
N CYS A 226 -6.58 -16.28 3.25
CA CYS A 226 -6.41 -15.38 2.10
C CYS A 226 -5.03 -15.49 1.42
N LEU A 227 -4.09 -16.21 2.02
CA LEU A 227 -2.75 -16.46 1.47
C LEU A 227 -2.57 -17.90 0.97
N ALA A 228 -3.61 -18.73 0.98
CA ALA A 228 -3.56 -20.08 0.45
C ALA A 228 -3.30 -20.06 -1.06
N VAL A 229 -2.55 -21.06 -1.56
CA VAL A 229 -2.43 -21.29 -3.00
C VAL A 229 -3.83 -21.49 -3.60
N GLY A 230 -4.11 -20.82 -4.72
CA GLY A 230 -5.43 -20.74 -5.35
C GLY A 230 -6.31 -19.61 -4.84
N ALA A 231 -5.92 -18.89 -3.78
CA ALA A 231 -6.67 -17.71 -3.33
C ALA A 231 -6.56 -16.56 -4.36
N SER A 232 -7.51 -15.64 -4.35
CA SER A 232 -7.47 -14.45 -5.21
C SER A 232 -6.30 -13.54 -4.84
N LEU A 233 -5.48 -13.15 -5.83
CA LEU A 233 -4.36 -12.24 -5.63
C LEU A 233 -4.81 -10.90 -5.06
N VAL A 234 -5.86 -10.34 -5.64
CA VAL A 234 -6.45 -9.07 -5.21
C VAL A 234 -6.86 -9.13 -3.74
N LYS A 235 -7.54 -10.20 -3.31
CA LYS A 235 -7.94 -10.39 -1.91
C LYS A 235 -6.71 -10.48 -0.98
N ALA A 236 -5.71 -11.25 -1.37
CA ALA A 236 -4.47 -11.39 -0.61
C ALA A 236 -3.80 -10.03 -0.41
N LEU A 237 -3.64 -9.23 -1.46
CA LEU A 237 -3.02 -7.90 -1.36
C LEU A 237 -3.85 -6.94 -0.50
N TYR A 238 -5.18 -6.95 -0.63
CA TYR A 238 -6.06 -6.12 0.19
C TYR A 238 -6.05 -6.49 1.67
N SER A 239 -5.80 -7.77 1.98
CA SER A 239 -5.71 -8.22 3.37
C SER A 239 -4.59 -7.52 4.16
N PHE A 240 -3.58 -6.99 3.47
CA PHE A 240 -2.49 -6.22 4.08
C PHE A 240 -2.81 -4.74 4.30
N SER A 241 -3.99 -4.25 3.92
CA SER A 241 -4.44 -2.91 4.33
C SER A 241 -4.38 -2.78 5.85
N SER A 242 -3.96 -1.63 6.38
CA SER A 242 -3.88 -1.41 7.84
C SER A 242 -5.23 -1.51 8.55
N THR A 243 -6.33 -1.38 7.82
CA THR A 243 -7.72 -1.49 8.32
C THR A 243 -8.34 -2.86 8.10
N SER A 244 -7.57 -3.82 7.61
CA SER A 244 -8.05 -5.15 7.30
C SER A 244 -8.33 -5.98 8.55
N LYS A 245 -9.37 -6.82 8.50
CA LYS A 245 -9.73 -7.80 9.54
C LYS A 245 -8.71 -8.95 9.72
N PHE A 246 -7.66 -8.98 8.91
CA PHE A 246 -6.58 -9.95 8.99
C PHE A 246 -5.47 -9.50 9.95
N TRP A 247 -5.56 -8.29 10.50
CA TRP A 247 -4.69 -7.82 11.58
C TRP A 247 -5.31 -8.09 12.95
N LYS A 248 -4.56 -8.74 13.84
CA LYS A 248 -4.88 -8.86 15.29
C LYS A 248 -5.02 -7.47 15.90
N SER A 249 -4.07 -6.61 15.55
CA SER A 249 -4.08 -5.18 15.83
C SER A 249 -3.53 -4.44 14.61
N PRO A 250 -4.14 -3.30 14.20
CA PRO A 250 -3.62 -2.48 13.12
C PRO A 250 -2.14 -2.10 13.36
N PRO A 251 -1.31 -2.08 12.32
CA PRO A 251 0.08 -1.63 12.46
C PRO A 251 0.13 -0.16 12.95
N PRO A 252 1.07 0.20 13.84
CA PRO A 252 1.31 1.58 14.22
C PRO A 252 1.55 2.49 13.01
N SER A 253 1.20 3.78 13.11
CA SER A 253 1.30 4.72 11.98
C SER A 253 2.74 4.98 11.50
N GLU A 254 3.73 4.71 12.34
CA GLU A 254 5.15 4.74 12.00
C GLU A 254 5.62 3.50 11.22
N ASN A 255 4.90 2.39 11.33
CA ASN A 255 5.16 1.19 10.56
C ASN A 255 4.46 1.31 9.20
N SER A 256 5.20 1.02 8.14
CA SER A 256 4.65 1.07 6.79
C SER A 256 4.70 -0.30 6.15
N ILE A 257 3.57 -0.73 5.61
CA ILE A 257 3.49 -1.91 4.75
C ILE A 257 3.69 -1.42 3.32
N ILE A 258 4.65 -2.01 2.64
CA ILE A 258 5.01 -1.66 1.27
C ILE A 258 4.80 -2.89 0.41
N ILE A 259 4.01 -2.72 -0.65
CA ILE A 259 3.75 -3.73 -1.66
C ILE A 259 4.50 -3.35 -2.93
N LEU A 260 5.30 -4.29 -3.44
CA LEU A 260 6.22 -4.06 -4.54
C LEU A 260 5.99 -5.07 -5.65
N ALA A 261 5.93 -4.62 -6.90
CA ALA A 261 6.01 -5.50 -8.06
C ALA A 261 7.48 -5.74 -8.42
N VAL A 262 7.85 -7.00 -8.66
CA VAL A 262 9.20 -7.39 -9.09
C VAL A 262 9.18 -7.75 -10.56
N GLY A 263 10.16 -7.27 -11.32
CA GLY A 263 10.33 -7.65 -12.72
C GLY A 263 10.94 -9.05 -12.89
N ASP A 264 10.61 -9.73 -14.00
CA ASP A 264 10.97 -11.15 -14.27
C ASP A 264 12.46 -11.50 -14.16
N ARG A 265 13.35 -10.50 -14.26
CA ARG A 265 14.81 -10.70 -14.32
C ARG A 265 15.47 -10.91 -12.96
N HIS A 266 14.78 -10.64 -11.86
CA HIS A 266 15.38 -10.67 -10.54
C HIS A 266 14.53 -11.48 -9.56
N LYS A 267 15.12 -12.56 -9.04
CA LYS A 267 14.51 -13.38 -7.99
C LYS A 267 15.06 -12.96 -6.64
N ALA A 268 14.17 -12.69 -5.69
CA ALA A 268 14.57 -12.48 -4.30
C ALA A 268 15.17 -13.77 -3.73
N LEU A 269 16.14 -13.60 -2.84
CA LEU A 269 16.78 -14.76 -2.21
C LEU A 269 15.81 -15.35 -1.21
N ALA A 270 15.50 -16.64 -1.37
CA ALA A 270 14.71 -17.41 -0.42
C ALA A 270 15.31 -17.27 0.99
N LEU A 271 14.45 -16.96 1.95
CA LEU A 271 14.80 -16.87 3.35
C LEU A 271 14.49 -18.20 4.02
N ASN A 272 15.41 -18.67 4.87
CA ASN A 272 15.23 -19.84 5.69
C ASN A 272 15.65 -19.53 7.14
N ALA A 273 15.40 -20.46 8.06
CA ALA A 273 15.69 -20.29 9.48
C ALA A 273 17.19 -20.03 9.76
N ALA A 274 18.10 -20.58 8.96
CA ALA A 274 19.55 -20.45 9.15
C ALA A 274 20.15 -19.11 8.65
N ILE A 275 19.48 -18.39 7.74
CA ILE A 275 20.03 -17.15 7.15
C ILE A 275 19.85 -15.96 8.10
N GLU A 276 20.91 -15.52 8.75
CA GLU A 276 20.88 -14.26 9.50
C GLU A 276 20.71 -13.06 8.57
N LEU A 277 19.87 -12.11 8.99
CA LEU A 277 19.70 -10.84 8.29
C LEU A 277 20.84 -9.90 8.67
N LYS A 278 21.39 -9.19 7.69
CA LYS A 278 22.55 -8.31 7.88
C LYS A 278 22.20 -6.85 7.71
N ALA A 279 23.03 -5.97 8.27
CA ALA A 279 22.95 -4.54 8.02
C ALA A 279 24.33 -3.95 7.75
N TRP A 280 24.34 -2.83 7.02
CA TRP A 280 25.56 -2.10 6.69
C TRP A 280 25.35 -0.61 6.87
N LYS A 281 26.38 0.07 7.36
CA LYS A 281 26.49 1.52 7.41
C LYS A 281 27.51 1.98 6.38
N GLY A 282 27.11 2.91 5.52
CA GLY A 282 27.98 3.56 4.55
C GLY A 282 28.99 4.48 5.23
N HIS A 283 30.23 4.46 4.74
CA HIS A 283 31.31 5.37 5.14
C HIS A 283 31.90 6.05 3.89
N SER A 284 32.14 7.35 3.97
CA SER A 284 32.62 8.15 2.84
C SER A 284 34.13 8.36 2.94
N PHE A 285 34.87 7.98 1.90
CA PHE A 285 36.32 8.25 1.79
C PHE A 285 36.67 9.56 1.07
N GLY A 286 35.67 10.35 0.67
CA GLY A 286 35.84 11.59 -0.08
C GLY A 286 34.88 11.72 -1.26
N LYS A 287 34.96 12.82 -1.99
CA LYS A 287 34.04 13.11 -3.12
C LYS A 287 34.24 12.15 -4.29
N GLU A 288 35.48 11.76 -4.58
CA GLU A 288 35.87 10.97 -5.77
C GLU A 288 35.99 9.47 -5.54
N LYS A 289 35.73 9.00 -4.31
CA LYS A 289 35.79 7.59 -3.94
C LYS A 289 34.39 7.03 -3.71
N HIS A 290 34.20 5.77 -4.06
CA HIS A 290 32.99 5.01 -3.73
C HIS A 290 32.78 4.88 -2.22
N LEU A 291 31.54 4.72 -1.80
CA LEU A 291 31.19 4.42 -0.41
C LEU A 291 31.80 3.09 0.05
N GLY A 292 32.46 3.13 1.21
CA GLY A 292 32.78 1.95 2.01
C GLY A 292 31.57 1.49 2.82
N TRP A 293 31.60 0.24 3.29
CA TRP A 293 30.49 -0.38 4.03
C TRP A 293 31.00 -1.09 5.27
N ILE A 294 30.47 -0.71 6.43
CA ILE A 294 30.80 -1.30 7.73
C ILE A 294 29.61 -2.15 8.19
N HIS A 295 29.87 -3.39 8.61
CA HIS A 295 28.83 -4.28 9.13
C HIS A 295 28.16 -3.71 10.38
N LYS A 296 26.87 -3.98 10.52
CA LYS A 296 26.05 -3.63 11.67
C LYS A 296 25.10 -4.77 12.00
N ASP A 297 24.76 -4.87 13.27
CA ASP A 297 23.76 -5.81 13.75
C ASP A 297 22.38 -5.44 13.19
N ASN A 298 21.60 -6.46 12.86
CA ASN A 298 20.26 -6.31 12.36
C ASN A 298 19.29 -7.07 13.25
N ASN A 299 18.60 -6.34 14.13
CA ASN A 299 17.73 -6.90 15.16
C ASN A 299 16.30 -7.15 14.63
N ILE A 300 16.17 -7.58 13.38
CA ILE A 300 14.88 -7.85 12.75
C ILE A 300 14.61 -9.34 12.84
N ASP A 301 13.51 -9.71 13.49
CA ASP A 301 13.02 -11.07 13.58
C ASP A 301 12.20 -11.44 12.34
N LYS A 302 12.64 -12.48 11.64
CA LYS A 302 12.01 -13.02 10.44
C LYS A 302 10.97 -14.11 10.72
N LYS A 303 10.83 -14.56 11.97
CA LYS A 303 10.01 -15.69 12.38
C LYS A 303 8.58 -15.62 11.83
N PHE A 304 7.91 -14.49 12.00
CA PHE A 304 6.50 -14.31 11.60
C PHE A 304 6.29 -14.39 10.08
N ILE A 305 7.24 -13.91 9.29
CA ILE A 305 7.19 -14.07 7.81
C ILE A 305 7.30 -15.55 7.43
N MET A 306 8.18 -16.30 8.11
CA MET A 306 8.33 -17.74 7.87
C MET A 306 7.06 -18.50 8.26
N GLU A 307 6.47 -18.19 9.42
CA GLU A 307 5.21 -18.80 9.87
C GLU A 307 4.05 -18.56 8.88
N LEU A 308 3.92 -17.35 8.34
CA LEU A 308 2.91 -17.05 7.31
C LEU A 308 3.12 -17.86 6.02
N CYS A 309 4.37 -18.10 5.64
CA CYS A 309 4.72 -18.95 4.50
C CYS A 309 4.41 -20.43 4.75
N ASP A 310 4.47 -20.90 6.00
CA ASP A 310 4.11 -22.29 6.33
C ASP A 310 2.58 -22.46 6.37
N GLN A 311 1.86 -21.43 6.83
CA GLN A 311 0.40 -21.39 6.82
C GLN A 311 -0.19 -21.38 5.41
N SER A 312 0.45 -20.71 4.44
CA SER A 312 -0.03 -20.69 3.05
C SER A 312 0.08 -22.04 2.33
N LYS A 313 1.03 -22.89 2.77
CA LYS A 313 1.27 -24.24 2.21
C LYS A 313 0.43 -25.32 2.87
N SER A 314 -0.06 -25.07 4.07
CA SER A 314 -0.93 -26.01 4.79
C SER A 314 -2.22 -26.17 3.98
N LYS A 315 -2.41 -27.34 3.36
CA LYS A 315 -3.61 -27.65 2.56
C LYS A 315 -4.84 -27.21 3.36
N SER A 316 -5.60 -26.26 2.82
CA SER A 316 -6.94 -26.03 3.33
C SER A 316 -7.67 -27.38 3.23
N LYS A 317 -8.30 -27.82 4.32
CA LYS A 317 -9.27 -28.91 4.27
C LYS A 317 -10.54 -28.43 3.54
N LEU A 318 -10.38 -27.81 2.37
CA LEU A 318 -11.48 -27.57 1.47
C LEU A 318 -11.82 -28.94 0.89
N SER A 319 -12.92 -29.52 1.41
CA SER A 319 -13.64 -30.57 0.72
C SER A 319 -13.76 -30.19 -0.75
N PRO A 320 -13.47 -31.09 -1.70
CA PRO A 320 -13.59 -30.80 -3.12
C PRO A 320 -15.05 -30.42 -3.39
N LEU A 321 -15.34 -29.12 -3.45
CA LEU A 321 -16.58 -28.62 -3.99
C LEU A 321 -16.55 -29.04 -5.46
N SER A 322 -17.46 -29.97 -5.75
CA SER A 322 -17.89 -30.42 -7.06
C SER A 322 -17.93 -29.25 -8.04
N ILE A 323 -16.89 -29.14 -8.86
CA ILE A 323 -16.96 -28.46 -10.14
C ILE A 323 -17.60 -29.49 -11.08
N PHE A 324 -18.93 -29.45 -11.18
CA PHE A 324 -19.72 -30.01 -12.26
C PHE A 324 -20.72 -28.96 -12.72
#